data_AF-A0A7S0SP75-F1
#
_entry.id   AF-A0A7S0SP75-F1
#
_cell.length_a   1.000
_cell.length_b   1.000
_cell.length_c   1.000
_cell.angle_alpha   90.00
_cell.angle_beta   90.00
_cell.angle_gamma   90.00
#
_symmetry.space_group_name_H-M   'P 1'
#
loop_
_entity.id
_entity.type
_entity.pdbx_description
1 polymer ?
#
loop_
_entity_poly.entity_id
_entity_poly.type
_entity_poly.pdbx_seq_one_letter_code
_entity_poly.pdbx_strand_id
1 'polypeptide(L)'
;KSFKMSNSPIKEVIYHSEEDKIIESLILEGLRRSYDDSDFLPIRQSLYNIENVIPMYDDEISASITWCRPQGISDYPVYFNTTNRIAVIQGNLPDEVFIGALMAVCTYPKYDLMENIFSSRPDDFKRHGIFTCRFYVEGDWVEVITDTNIPCLRDDLTNLYTPVYSRSIDIDEMWICLVEKAYAKAVGSYEAIPRVRIQEALMHMTGGSVQQIHINDDSMFKTGNKLWEMLKEHLDSFVMILTSPTPLNLDDSPSAEESNYLSYEDLQNLTEENITHLKQPNQ
;
A
#
# COMPACT_ATOMS: atom_id res chain seq x y z
N LYS A 1 5.22 -53.99 -31.25
CA LYS A 1 5.22 -52.81 -32.15
C LYS A 1 4.61 -51.66 -31.37
N SER A 2 5.47 -50.77 -30.83
CA SER A 2 5.06 -49.61 -30.04
C SER A 2 4.57 -48.50 -30.97
N PHE A 3 3.38 -47.96 -30.69
CA PHE A 3 2.82 -46.80 -31.36
C PHE A 3 3.53 -45.54 -30.85
N LYS A 4 4.26 -44.84 -31.74
CA LYS A 4 4.73 -43.47 -31.49
C LYS A 4 3.58 -42.51 -31.84
N MET A 5 3.00 -41.86 -30.83
CA MET A 5 2.26 -40.61 -31.04
C MET A 5 3.29 -39.51 -31.29
N SER A 6 3.19 -38.87 -32.45
CA SER A 6 3.91 -37.64 -32.77
C SER A 6 3.28 -36.50 -31.98
N ASN A 7 3.96 -36.04 -30.92
CA ASN A 7 3.64 -34.75 -30.32
C ASN A 7 4.12 -33.65 -31.28
N SER A 8 3.18 -33.11 -32.05
CA SER A 8 3.32 -31.76 -32.61
C SER A 8 3.29 -30.78 -31.44
N PRO A 9 4.22 -29.82 -31.33
CA PRO A 9 4.15 -28.83 -30.27
C PRO A 9 2.95 -27.93 -30.55
N ILE A 10 1.91 -28.07 -29.72
CA ILE A 10 0.95 -27.00 -29.52
C ILE A 10 1.78 -25.83 -29.02
N LYS A 11 1.94 -24.79 -29.86
CA LYS A 11 2.46 -23.51 -29.38
C LYS A 11 1.46 -23.01 -28.34
N GLU A 12 1.77 -23.16 -27.06
CA GLU A 12 1.14 -22.37 -26.02
C GLU A 12 1.28 -20.92 -26.44
N VAL A 13 0.15 -20.26 -26.69
CA VAL A 13 0.11 -18.81 -26.82
C VAL A 13 0.36 -18.29 -25.41
N ILE A 14 1.61 -17.96 -25.10
CA ILE A 14 1.95 -17.25 -23.88
C ILE A 14 1.31 -15.87 -24.02
N TYR A 15 0.26 -15.61 -23.27
CA TYR A 15 -0.23 -14.24 -23.11
C TYR A 15 0.83 -13.50 -22.29
N HIS A 16 1.62 -12.67 -22.97
CA HIS A 16 2.54 -11.76 -22.31
C HIS A 16 1.72 -10.63 -21.67
N SER A 17 1.94 -10.39 -20.37
CA SER A 17 1.38 -9.22 -19.69
C SER A 17 1.87 -7.93 -20.35
N GLU A 18 1.20 -6.81 -20.10
CA GLU A 18 1.71 -5.51 -20.58
C GLU A 18 3.10 -5.21 -19.99
N GLU A 19 3.37 -5.60 -18.74
CA GLU A 19 4.71 -5.53 -18.13
C GLU A 19 5.76 -6.33 -18.94
N ASP A 20 5.45 -7.57 -19.34
CA ASP A 20 6.37 -8.40 -20.13
C ASP A 20 6.67 -7.77 -21.50
N LYS A 21 5.67 -7.16 -22.16
CA LYS A 21 5.87 -6.46 -23.44
C LYS A 21 6.79 -5.25 -23.29
N ILE A 22 6.65 -4.50 -22.18
CA ILE A 22 7.53 -3.36 -21.89
C ILE A 22 8.96 -3.86 -21.64
N ILE A 23 9.13 -4.92 -20.84
CA ILE A 23 10.44 -5.52 -20.56
C ILE A 23 11.10 -6.02 -21.86
N GLU A 24 10.35 -6.70 -22.73
CA GLU A 24 10.85 -7.14 -24.04
C GLU A 24 11.30 -5.96 -24.91
N SER A 25 10.52 -4.87 -24.97
CA SER A 25 10.91 -3.65 -25.68
C SER A 25 12.21 -3.06 -25.14
N LEU A 26 12.34 -2.96 -23.81
CA LEU A 26 13.55 -2.44 -23.16
C LEU A 26 14.79 -3.28 -23.51
N ILE A 27 14.65 -4.62 -23.52
CA ILE A 27 15.72 -5.54 -23.88
C ILE A 27 16.10 -5.38 -25.37
N LEU A 28 15.11 -5.29 -26.26
CA LEU A 28 15.31 -5.18 -27.70
C LEU A 28 15.94 -3.85 -28.12
N GLU A 29 15.59 -2.76 -27.44
CA GLU A 29 16.21 -1.44 -27.65
C GLU A 29 17.70 -1.43 -27.25
N GLY A 30 18.18 -2.48 -26.57
CA GLY A 30 19.58 -2.59 -26.13
C GLY A 30 19.96 -1.56 -25.07
N LEU A 31 18.97 -0.86 -24.51
CA LEU A 31 19.17 0.14 -23.49
C LEU A 31 19.38 -0.61 -22.17
N ARG A 32 20.58 -0.51 -21.58
CA ARG A 32 20.83 -0.90 -20.18
C ARG A 32 20.21 0.11 -19.20
N ARG A 33 19.00 0.61 -19.50
CA ARG A 33 18.29 1.56 -18.65
C ARG A 33 17.11 0.87 -17.98
N SER A 34 16.76 1.37 -16.81
CA SER A 34 15.52 1.03 -16.15
C SER A 34 14.33 1.65 -16.89
N TYR A 35 13.16 1.03 -16.78
CA TYR A 35 11.88 1.58 -17.20
C TYR A 35 11.65 2.92 -16.51
N ASP A 36 11.23 3.92 -17.28
CA ASP A 36 10.77 5.21 -16.77
C ASP A 36 9.30 5.36 -17.18
N ASP A 37 8.46 5.68 -16.21
CA ASP A 37 7.02 5.78 -16.39
C ASP A 37 6.64 7.14 -16.98
N SER A 38 6.25 7.18 -18.24
CA SER A 38 5.87 8.43 -18.91
C SER A 38 4.59 9.05 -18.36
N ASP A 39 3.74 8.26 -17.70
CA ASP A 39 2.45 8.71 -17.19
C ASP A 39 2.55 9.16 -15.72
N PHE A 40 3.63 8.80 -15.03
CA PHE A 40 3.88 9.16 -13.63
C PHE A 40 5.37 9.44 -13.38
N LEU A 41 5.83 10.55 -13.96
CA LEU A 41 7.23 10.96 -13.96
C LEU A 41 7.74 11.33 -12.55
N PRO A 42 9.05 11.27 -12.29
CA PRO A 42 9.66 11.70 -11.03
C PRO A 42 9.72 13.24 -10.91
N ILE A 43 8.55 13.89 -10.87
CA ILE A 43 8.37 15.35 -10.89
C ILE A 43 7.31 15.78 -9.88
N ARG A 44 7.18 17.10 -9.64
CA ARG A 44 6.27 17.66 -8.64
C ARG A 44 4.80 17.36 -8.91
N GLN A 45 4.37 17.23 -10.17
CA GLN A 45 2.99 16.86 -10.52
C GLN A 45 2.60 15.47 -10.04
N SER A 46 3.57 14.58 -9.83
CA SER A 46 3.33 13.25 -9.24
C SER A 46 3.21 13.32 -7.72
N LEU A 47 3.84 14.31 -7.08
CA LEU A 47 3.73 14.55 -5.64
C LEU A 47 2.44 15.31 -5.29
N TYR A 48 2.11 16.34 -6.07
CA TYR A 48 1.12 17.35 -5.73
C TYR A 48 0.07 17.53 -6.82
N ASN A 49 -1.18 17.77 -6.40
CA ASN A 49 -2.31 18.03 -7.29
C ASN A 49 -2.13 19.31 -8.10
N ILE A 50 -1.47 20.31 -7.51
CA ILE A 50 -1.12 21.58 -8.15
C ILE A 50 0.37 21.83 -7.89
N GLU A 51 1.18 21.78 -8.94
CA GLU A 51 2.66 21.82 -8.88
C GLU A 51 3.27 22.91 -7.98
N ASN A 52 2.62 24.08 -7.89
CA ASN A 52 3.12 25.24 -7.15
C ASN A 52 2.42 25.47 -5.80
N VAL A 53 1.52 24.56 -5.40
CA VAL A 53 0.85 24.59 -4.10
C VAL A 53 1.38 23.41 -3.30
N ILE A 54 2.37 23.68 -2.45
CA ILE A 54 2.99 22.66 -1.62
C ILE A 54 2.13 22.48 -0.37
N PRO A 55 1.69 21.25 -0.05
CA PRO A 55 0.96 20.97 1.17
C PRO A 55 1.81 21.24 2.42
N MET A 56 1.14 21.60 3.53
CA MET A 56 1.81 21.94 4.79
C MET A 56 2.76 20.84 5.31
N TYR A 57 2.43 19.57 5.07
CA TYR A 57 3.25 18.43 5.51
C TYR A 57 4.59 18.29 4.77
N ASP A 58 4.73 18.94 3.61
CA ASP A 58 5.94 18.93 2.78
C ASP A 58 6.61 20.31 2.67
N ASP A 59 6.05 21.37 3.25
CA ASP A 59 6.50 22.77 3.06
C ASP A 59 8.01 22.94 3.32
N GLU A 60 8.48 22.40 4.44
CA GLU A 60 9.89 22.50 4.87
C GLU A 60 10.85 21.63 4.04
N ILE A 61 10.36 20.55 3.42
CA ILE A 61 11.20 19.53 2.78
C ILE A 61 11.11 19.52 1.25
N SER A 62 10.10 20.15 0.67
CA SER A 62 9.75 20.10 -0.77
C SER A 62 10.89 20.49 -1.73
N ALA A 63 11.84 21.32 -1.28
CA ALA A 63 13.01 21.71 -2.05
C ALA A 63 14.14 20.66 -2.03
N SER A 64 14.12 19.77 -1.03
CA SER A 64 15.14 18.74 -0.79
C SER A 64 14.70 17.36 -1.26
N ILE A 65 13.43 17.19 -1.67
CA ILE A 65 12.93 15.93 -2.22
C ILE A 65 13.66 15.61 -3.52
N THR A 66 14.23 14.41 -3.59
CA THR A 66 14.87 13.84 -4.78
C THR A 66 14.26 12.49 -5.08
N TRP A 67 14.38 12.01 -6.32
CA TRP A 67 13.84 10.70 -6.69
C TRP A 67 14.96 9.67 -6.78
N CYS A 68 14.82 8.56 -6.07
CA CYS A 68 15.82 7.50 -5.99
C CYS A 68 15.20 6.14 -6.35
N ARG A 69 15.97 5.30 -7.04
CA ARG A 69 15.61 3.89 -7.22
C ARG A 69 15.91 3.10 -5.93
N PRO A 70 15.33 1.91 -5.72
CA PRO A 70 15.55 1.13 -4.50
C PRO A 70 17.04 0.82 -4.23
N GLN A 71 17.83 0.64 -5.28
CA GLN A 71 19.28 0.43 -5.21
C GLN A 71 20.07 1.67 -4.75
N GLY A 72 19.46 2.85 -4.73
CA GLY A 72 20.02 4.06 -4.14
C GLY A 72 19.66 4.21 -2.65
N ILE A 73 18.66 3.46 -2.17
CA ILE A 73 18.15 3.50 -0.78
C ILE A 73 18.81 2.38 0.04
N SER A 74 18.91 1.18 -0.54
CA SER A 74 19.53 0.00 0.08
C SER A 74 20.47 -0.69 -0.91
N ASP A 75 21.50 -1.36 -0.38
CA ASP A 75 22.42 -2.21 -1.14
C ASP A 75 21.77 -3.53 -1.60
N TYR A 76 20.74 -4.01 -0.88
CA TYR A 76 20.10 -5.31 -1.10
C TYR A 76 18.56 -5.22 -1.11
N PRO A 77 17.96 -4.37 -1.97
CA PRO A 77 16.52 -4.16 -1.94
C PRO A 77 15.76 -5.44 -2.30
N VAL A 78 14.70 -5.71 -1.56
CA VAL A 78 13.74 -6.80 -1.77
C VAL A 78 12.32 -6.24 -1.69
N TYR A 79 11.35 -6.92 -2.29
CA TYR A 79 9.94 -6.55 -2.07
C TYR A 79 9.56 -6.76 -0.62
N PHE A 80 9.64 -8.01 -0.17
CA PHE A 80 9.29 -8.47 1.17
C PHE A 80 10.46 -9.22 1.77
N ASN A 81 10.80 -8.95 3.03
CA ASN A 81 11.78 -9.75 3.75
C ASN A 81 11.11 -10.91 4.51
N THR A 82 11.84 -12.01 4.69
CA THR A 82 11.32 -13.28 5.25
C THR A 82 11.12 -13.25 6.77
N THR A 83 11.30 -12.11 7.43
CA THR A 83 11.36 -11.98 8.89
C THR A 83 9.99 -11.93 9.59
N ASN A 84 8.87 -12.17 8.88
CA ASN A 84 7.50 -12.28 9.41
C ASN A 84 7.01 -11.08 10.26
N ARG A 85 7.71 -9.94 10.24
CA ARG A 85 7.30 -8.73 10.96
C ARG A 85 6.99 -7.63 9.96
N ILE A 86 5.70 -7.50 9.63
CA ILE A 86 5.21 -6.38 8.83
C ILE A 86 5.19 -5.16 9.75
N ALA A 87 6.16 -4.27 9.56
CA ALA A 87 6.30 -3.08 10.38
C ALA A 87 6.60 -1.88 9.48
N VAL A 88 5.64 -0.96 9.42
CA VAL A 88 5.65 0.22 8.55
C VAL A 88 5.80 1.47 9.40
N ILE A 89 6.59 2.42 8.90
CA ILE A 89 6.70 3.78 9.40
C ILE A 89 5.98 4.68 8.38
N GLN A 90 4.94 5.39 8.83
CA GLN A 90 4.33 6.47 8.07
C GLN A 90 5.32 7.63 7.93
N GLY A 91 5.45 8.17 6.72
CA GLY A 91 6.28 9.33 6.44
C GLY A 91 5.53 10.65 6.55
N ASN A 92 5.93 11.64 5.75
CA ASN A 92 5.33 12.97 5.76
C ASN A 92 3.90 13.02 5.20
N LEU A 93 3.47 12.03 4.41
CA LEU A 93 2.12 12.00 3.86
C LEU A 93 1.10 11.63 4.95
N PRO A 94 -0.01 12.38 5.11
CA PRO A 94 -1.07 12.03 6.05
C PRO A 94 -2.02 10.99 5.44
N ASP A 95 -1.50 9.82 5.08
CA ASP A 95 -2.23 8.72 4.42
C ASP A 95 -2.45 7.51 5.33
N GLU A 96 -2.59 7.73 6.64
CA GLU A 96 -2.75 6.67 7.63
C GLU A 96 -3.95 5.73 7.35
N VAL A 97 -4.98 6.23 6.67
CA VAL A 97 -6.12 5.42 6.22
C VAL A 97 -5.69 4.38 5.19
N PHE A 98 -4.85 4.77 4.24
CA PHE A 98 -4.30 3.87 3.21
C PHE A 98 -3.34 2.85 3.84
N ILE A 99 -2.43 3.31 4.70
CA ILE A 99 -1.51 2.43 5.43
C ILE A 99 -2.31 1.44 6.29
N GLY A 100 -3.31 1.91 7.03
CA GLY A 100 -4.17 1.06 7.85
C GLY A 100 -4.88 -0.03 7.05
N ALA A 101 -5.41 0.33 5.87
CA ALA A 101 -6.00 -0.64 4.95
C ALA A 101 -4.98 -1.71 4.50
N LEU A 102 -3.76 -1.31 4.12
CA LEU A 102 -2.69 -2.25 3.77
C LEU A 102 -2.30 -3.15 4.95
N MET A 103 -2.22 -2.61 6.16
CA MET A 103 -1.90 -3.40 7.34
C MET A 103 -2.98 -4.46 7.62
N ALA A 104 -4.26 -4.15 7.41
CA ALA A 104 -5.34 -5.13 7.53
C ALA A 104 -5.25 -6.23 6.47
N VAL A 105 -4.90 -5.87 5.23
CA VAL A 105 -4.66 -6.82 4.13
C VAL A 105 -3.49 -7.76 4.47
N CYS A 106 -2.38 -7.18 4.91
CA CYS A 106 -1.15 -7.86 5.32
C CYS A 106 -1.34 -8.82 6.51
N THR A 107 -2.26 -8.51 7.42
CA THR A 107 -2.50 -9.30 8.64
C THR A 107 -3.65 -10.29 8.49
N TYR A 108 -4.20 -10.45 7.28
CA TYR A 108 -5.27 -11.40 7.02
C TYR A 108 -4.77 -12.85 7.18
N PRO A 109 -5.37 -13.66 8.08
CA PRO A 109 -4.76 -14.93 8.50
C PRO A 109 -4.98 -16.11 7.55
N LYS A 110 -5.88 -15.99 6.57
CA LYS A 110 -6.32 -17.15 5.76
C LYS A 110 -5.50 -17.35 4.49
N TYR A 111 -5.12 -16.25 3.83
CA TYR A 111 -4.36 -16.23 2.59
C TYR A 111 -3.51 -14.97 2.55
N ASP A 112 -2.40 -15.00 1.82
CA ASP A 112 -1.62 -13.80 1.55
C ASP A 112 -2.35 -12.92 0.53
N LEU A 113 -3.04 -11.90 1.01
CA LEU A 113 -3.77 -10.98 0.14
C LEU A 113 -2.83 -10.02 -0.61
N MET A 114 -1.56 -9.89 -0.20
CA MET A 114 -0.58 -9.06 -0.91
C MET A 114 -0.22 -9.65 -2.27
N GLU A 115 -0.36 -10.97 -2.47
CA GLU A 115 -0.23 -11.63 -3.78
C GLU A 115 -1.30 -11.18 -4.78
N ASN A 116 -2.46 -10.68 -4.31
CA ASN A 116 -3.45 -10.09 -5.20
C ASN A 116 -3.03 -8.70 -5.67
N ILE A 117 -2.40 -7.91 -4.79
CA ILE A 117 -1.96 -6.55 -5.06
C ILE A 117 -0.71 -6.55 -5.94
N PHE A 118 0.35 -7.28 -5.58
CA PHE A 118 1.57 -7.35 -6.39
C PHE A 118 1.45 -8.44 -7.45
N SER A 119 1.51 -8.04 -8.73
CA SER A 119 1.43 -8.96 -9.87
C SER A 119 2.75 -9.12 -10.64
N SER A 120 3.74 -8.30 -10.32
CA SER A 120 5.07 -8.35 -10.94
C SER A 120 5.95 -9.46 -10.39
N ARG A 121 6.90 -9.92 -11.21
CA ARG A 121 7.91 -10.88 -10.77
C ARG A 121 8.86 -10.21 -9.77
N PRO A 122 9.23 -10.87 -8.64
CA PRO A 122 10.00 -10.25 -7.56
C PRO A 122 11.33 -9.58 -7.94
N ASP A 123 11.91 -9.94 -9.09
CA ASP A 123 13.19 -9.41 -9.55
C ASP A 123 13.07 -8.30 -10.61
N ASP A 124 11.89 -8.09 -11.19
CA ASP A 124 11.74 -7.18 -12.32
C ASP A 124 11.92 -5.71 -11.90
N PHE A 125 11.46 -5.36 -10.69
CA PHE A 125 11.69 -4.03 -10.11
C PHE A 125 13.19 -3.71 -9.94
N LYS A 126 14.02 -4.72 -9.67
CA LYS A 126 15.48 -4.56 -9.57
C LYS A 126 16.15 -4.51 -10.92
N ARG A 127 15.80 -5.44 -11.80
CA ARG A 127 16.51 -5.65 -13.08
C ARG A 127 16.11 -4.65 -14.14
N HIS A 128 14.84 -4.30 -14.17
CA HIS A 128 14.21 -3.50 -15.20
C HIS A 128 13.62 -2.20 -14.63
N GLY A 129 13.55 -2.03 -13.30
CA GLY A 129 13.02 -0.81 -12.70
C GLY A 129 11.52 -0.63 -12.92
N ILE A 130 10.80 -1.72 -13.11
CA ILE A 130 9.36 -1.80 -13.40
C ILE A 130 8.69 -2.73 -12.40
N PHE A 131 7.47 -2.40 -12.02
CA PHE A 131 6.59 -3.29 -11.27
C PHE A 131 5.13 -2.99 -11.55
N THR A 132 4.27 -3.94 -11.24
CA THR A 132 2.83 -3.84 -11.45
C THR A 132 2.09 -4.21 -10.17
N CYS A 133 1.32 -3.24 -9.68
CA CYS A 133 0.29 -3.48 -8.68
C CYS A 133 -1.08 -3.63 -9.36
N ARG A 134 -2.04 -4.26 -8.69
CA ARG A 134 -3.44 -4.35 -9.11
C ARG A 134 -4.33 -3.76 -8.05
N PHE A 135 -5.30 -2.97 -8.48
CA PHE A 135 -6.35 -2.44 -7.62
C PHE A 135 -7.72 -2.79 -8.21
N TYR A 136 -8.65 -3.15 -7.36
CA TYR A 136 -9.99 -3.54 -7.76
C TYR A 136 -10.87 -2.30 -7.94
N VAL A 137 -11.32 -2.05 -9.17
CA VAL A 137 -12.12 -0.88 -9.53
C VAL A 137 -13.28 -1.34 -10.41
N GLU A 138 -14.50 -0.90 -10.06
CA GLU A 138 -15.72 -1.14 -10.85
C GLU A 138 -16.02 -2.61 -11.21
N GLY A 139 -15.52 -3.57 -10.41
CA GLY A 139 -15.80 -4.99 -10.60
C GLY A 139 -14.62 -5.82 -11.12
N ASP A 140 -13.53 -5.16 -11.52
CA ASP A 140 -12.37 -5.81 -12.13
C ASP A 140 -11.05 -5.38 -11.47
N TRP A 141 -10.04 -6.25 -11.56
CA TRP A 141 -8.68 -5.92 -11.17
C TRP A 141 -7.99 -5.14 -12.28
N VAL A 142 -7.58 -3.91 -11.97
CA VAL A 142 -6.90 -3.01 -12.90
C VAL A 142 -5.40 -2.98 -12.58
N GLU A 143 -4.58 -3.29 -13.58
CA GLU A 143 -3.12 -3.24 -13.48
C GLU A 143 -2.59 -1.80 -13.53
N VAL A 144 -1.67 -1.49 -12.63
CA VAL A 144 -0.96 -0.20 -12.54
C VAL A 144 0.53 -0.46 -12.62
N ILE A 145 1.05 -0.38 -13.85
CA ILE A 145 2.46 -0.55 -14.17
C ILE A 145 3.19 0.75 -13.83
N THR A 146 4.23 0.66 -13.02
CA THR A 146 4.93 1.83 -12.47
C THR A 146 6.44 1.60 -12.50
N ASP A 147 7.21 2.69 -12.65
CA ASP A 147 8.65 2.64 -12.44
C ASP A 147 9.03 2.67 -10.95
N THR A 148 10.25 2.26 -10.62
CA THR A 148 10.72 2.19 -9.22
C THR A 148 11.33 3.47 -8.65
N ASN A 149 11.18 4.65 -9.26
CA ASN A 149 11.65 5.90 -8.63
C ASN A 149 10.79 6.24 -7.39
N ILE A 150 11.39 6.41 -6.21
CA ILE A 150 10.71 6.76 -4.97
C ILE A 150 11.14 8.17 -4.53
N PRO A 151 10.23 9.03 -4.05
CA PRO A 151 10.60 10.31 -3.46
C PRO A 151 11.35 10.08 -2.14
N CYS A 152 12.54 10.65 -2.03
CA CYS A 152 13.46 10.46 -0.93
C CYS A 152 14.08 11.78 -0.47
N LEU A 153 14.43 11.81 0.81
CA LEU A 153 15.35 12.79 1.39
C LEU A 153 16.73 12.17 1.52
N ARG A 154 17.74 12.98 1.28
CA ARG A 154 19.13 12.63 1.53
C ARG A 154 19.54 13.16 2.90
N ASP A 155 20.05 12.28 3.74
CA ASP A 155 20.67 12.67 5.01
C ASP A 155 22.10 13.18 4.70
N ASP A 156 22.38 14.44 5.06
CA ASP A 156 23.69 15.05 4.80
C ASP A 156 24.84 14.46 5.64
N LEU A 157 24.54 13.85 6.79
CA LEU A 157 25.53 13.23 7.67
C LEU A 157 25.88 11.82 7.20
N THR A 158 24.86 11.03 6.88
CA THR A 158 25.06 9.62 6.50
C THR A 158 25.19 9.41 4.99
N ASN A 159 24.79 10.40 4.19
CA ASN A 159 24.64 10.32 2.72
C ASN A 159 23.65 9.24 2.26
N LEU A 160 22.82 8.72 3.16
CA LEU A 160 21.79 7.73 2.86
C LEU A 160 20.50 8.41 2.39
N TYR A 161 19.76 7.73 1.53
CA TYR A 161 18.43 8.15 1.11
C TYR A 161 17.37 7.45 1.96
N THR A 162 16.34 8.20 2.33
CA THR A 162 15.16 7.69 3.07
C THR A 162 13.90 8.09 2.32
N PRO A 163 12.95 7.17 2.05
CA PRO A 163 11.65 7.52 1.49
C PRO A 163 10.98 8.64 2.29
N VAL A 164 10.43 9.65 1.60
CA VAL A 164 9.73 10.80 2.21
C VAL A 164 8.42 10.34 2.87
N TYR A 165 7.75 9.39 2.24
CA TYR A 165 6.44 8.88 2.65
C TYR A 165 6.62 7.52 3.35
N SER A 166 5.73 6.54 3.13
CA SER A 166 5.77 5.30 3.88
C SER A 166 7.02 4.45 3.58
N ARG A 167 7.56 3.80 4.62
CA ARG A 167 8.69 2.87 4.50
C ARG A 167 8.59 1.72 5.50
N SER A 168 9.25 0.60 5.20
CA SER A 168 9.42 -0.46 6.19
C SER A 168 10.44 -0.04 7.25
N ILE A 169 10.34 -0.61 8.45
CA ILE A 169 11.42 -0.53 9.45
C ILE A 169 12.68 -1.22 8.93
N ASP A 170 12.52 -2.25 8.09
CA ASP A 170 13.62 -2.86 7.37
C ASP A 170 13.95 -2.05 6.11
N ILE A 171 15.16 -1.47 6.08
CA ILE A 171 15.62 -0.63 4.96
C ILE A 171 15.72 -1.40 3.64
N ASP A 172 15.88 -2.72 3.69
CA ASP A 172 15.95 -3.55 2.49
C ASP A 172 14.56 -3.84 1.92
N GLU A 173 13.50 -3.64 2.70
CA GLU A 173 12.13 -3.99 2.33
C GLU A 173 11.37 -2.80 1.68
N MET A 174 10.99 -2.97 0.42
CA MET A 174 10.51 -1.89 -0.45
C MET A 174 9.02 -1.95 -0.78
N TRP A 175 8.28 -3.00 -0.37
CA TRP A 175 6.89 -3.17 -0.81
C TRP A 175 6.01 -1.96 -0.49
N ILE A 176 6.14 -1.36 0.69
CA ILE A 176 5.22 -0.30 1.14
C ILE A 176 5.37 0.98 0.32
N CYS A 177 6.61 1.44 0.07
CA CYS A 177 6.83 2.63 -0.75
C CYS A 177 6.48 2.39 -2.23
N LEU A 178 6.64 1.15 -2.72
CA LEU A 178 6.25 0.76 -4.07
C LEU A 178 4.73 0.72 -4.24
N VAL A 179 3.98 0.10 -3.32
CA VAL A 179 2.51 0.06 -3.41
C VAL A 179 1.89 1.45 -3.20
N GLU A 180 2.44 2.25 -2.28
CA GLU A 180 2.03 3.64 -2.06
C GLU A 180 2.23 4.46 -3.34
N LYS A 181 3.36 4.29 -4.04
CA LYS A 181 3.59 4.93 -5.34
C LYS A 181 2.60 4.47 -6.42
N ALA A 182 2.40 3.17 -6.58
CA ALA A 182 1.47 2.67 -7.59
C ALA A 182 0.05 3.16 -7.30
N TYR A 183 -0.32 3.26 -6.02
CA TYR A 183 -1.61 3.80 -5.62
C TYR A 183 -1.68 5.31 -5.90
N ALA A 184 -0.64 6.09 -5.59
CA ALA A 184 -0.52 7.50 -5.95
C ALA A 184 -0.76 7.71 -7.45
N LYS A 185 -0.15 6.88 -8.31
CA LYS A 185 -0.39 6.89 -9.75
C LYS A 185 -1.86 6.62 -10.09
N ALA A 186 -2.47 5.61 -9.46
CA ALA A 186 -3.85 5.24 -9.71
C ALA A 186 -4.84 6.36 -9.34
N VAL A 187 -4.57 7.10 -8.26
CA VAL A 187 -5.43 8.19 -7.78
C VAL A 187 -5.00 9.58 -8.27
N GLY A 188 -3.87 9.67 -8.98
CA GLY A 188 -3.40 10.84 -9.72
C GLY A 188 -2.15 11.54 -9.15
N SER A 189 -1.94 11.50 -7.84
CA SER A 189 -0.74 12.05 -7.16
C SER A 189 -0.61 11.47 -5.75
N TYR A 190 0.53 11.67 -5.09
CA TYR A 190 0.67 11.32 -3.66
C TYR A 190 -0.29 12.12 -2.79
N GLU A 191 -0.44 13.44 -3.03
CA GLU A 191 -1.39 14.31 -2.33
C GLU A 191 -2.86 13.87 -2.46
N ALA A 192 -3.20 13.05 -3.46
CA ALA A 192 -4.54 12.51 -3.61
C ALA A 192 -4.84 11.31 -2.68
N ILE A 193 -3.82 10.59 -2.18
CA ILE A 193 -4.01 9.39 -1.33
C ILE A 193 -4.80 9.70 -0.05
N PRO A 194 -4.47 10.75 0.74
CA PRO A 194 -5.20 11.07 1.98
C PRO A 194 -6.72 11.28 1.81
N ARG A 195 -7.16 11.59 0.58
CA ARG A 195 -8.58 11.86 0.28
C ARG A 195 -9.40 10.60 0.05
N VAL A 196 -8.75 9.44 -0.05
CA VAL A 196 -9.39 8.15 -0.24
C VAL A 196 -10.04 7.70 1.06
N ARG A 197 -11.32 7.29 0.98
CA ARG A 197 -12.02 6.78 2.15
C ARG A 197 -11.58 5.36 2.47
N ILE A 198 -11.60 4.99 3.75
CA ILE A 198 -11.16 3.65 4.19
C ILE A 198 -11.92 2.51 3.50
N GLN A 199 -13.21 2.69 3.21
CA GLN A 199 -14.03 1.69 2.52
C GLN A 199 -13.60 1.53 1.06
N GLU A 200 -13.25 2.63 0.41
CA GLU A 200 -12.74 2.65 -0.96
C GLU A 200 -11.35 2.01 -1.00
N ALA A 201 -10.44 2.36 -0.08
CA ALA A 201 -9.13 1.74 0.03
C ALA A 201 -9.22 0.21 0.23
N LEU A 202 -10.05 -0.25 1.17
CA LEU A 202 -10.27 -1.67 1.41
C LEU A 202 -10.86 -2.39 0.19
N MET A 203 -11.82 -1.76 -0.50
CA MET A 203 -12.38 -2.30 -1.73
C MET A 203 -11.31 -2.40 -2.82
N HIS A 204 -10.53 -1.34 -3.04
CA HIS A 204 -9.45 -1.32 -4.04
C HIS A 204 -8.39 -2.39 -3.77
N MET A 205 -8.08 -2.68 -2.50
CA MET A 205 -7.07 -3.67 -2.15
C MET A 205 -7.57 -5.12 -2.19
N THR A 206 -8.88 -5.35 -2.10
CA THR A 206 -9.41 -6.71 -1.84
C THR A 206 -10.55 -7.16 -2.75
N GLY A 207 -11.22 -6.23 -3.42
CA GLY A 207 -12.48 -6.46 -4.13
C GLY A 207 -13.64 -6.89 -3.22
N GLY A 208 -13.47 -6.80 -1.90
CA GLY A 208 -14.46 -7.19 -0.91
C GLY A 208 -15.57 -6.15 -0.71
N SER A 209 -16.67 -6.60 -0.12
CA SER A 209 -17.73 -5.70 0.37
C SER A 209 -17.35 -5.14 1.73
N VAL A 210 -17.46 -3.82 1.91
CA VAL A 210 -17.15 -3.14 3.17
C VAL A 210 -18.42 -2.68 3.86
N GLN A 211 -18.53 -2.95 5.15
CA GLN A 211 -19.59 -2.43 6.01
C GLN A 211 -18.97 -1.49 7.06
N GLN A 212 -19.48 -0.27 7.14
CA GLN A 212 -19.10 0.68 8.18
C GLN A 212 -20.13 0.68 9.30
N ILE A 213 -19.65 0.69 10.55
CA ILE A 213 -20.48 0.74 11.75
C ILE A 213 -20.06 1.96 12.58
N HIS A 214 -21.00 2.90 12.79
CA HIS A 214 -20.78 4.03 13.68
C HIS A 214 -21.13 3.64 15.12
N ILE A 215 -20.09 3.48 15.96
CA ILE A 215 -20.23 2.99 17.34
C ILE A 215 -21.14 3.90 18.20
N ASN A 216 -21.13 5.22 17.95
CA ASN A 216 -21.88 6.21 18.73
C ASN A 216 -23.36 6.31 18.36
N ASP A 217 -23.73 5.93 17.14
CA ASP A 217 -25.11 6.05 16.66
C ASP A 217 -25.94 4.84 17.08
N ASP A 218 -25.30 3.68 17.21
CA ASP A 218 -26.01 2.46 17.51
C ASP A 218 -26.19 2.26 19.02
N SER A 219 -27.44 2.46 19.46
CA SER A 219 -27.87 2.12 20.82
C SER A 219 -27.52 0.68 21.22
N MET A 220 -27.35 -0.23 20.26
CA MET A 220 -26.93 -1.61 20.49
C MET A 220 -25.55 -1.71 21.16
N PHE A 221 -24.63 -0.79 20.85
CA PHE A 221 -23.27 -0.80 21.40
C PHE A 221 -23.13 0.02 22.68
N LYS A 222 -24.16 0.78 23.09
CA LYS A 222 -24.14 1.61 24.31
C LYS A 222 -24.34 0.82 25.60
N THR A 223 -24.74 -0.46 25.54
CA THR A 223 -25.05 -1.26 26.73
C THR A 223 -24.62 -2.72 26.57
N GLY A 224 -23.82 -3.24 27.50
CA GLY A 224 -23.35 -4.64 27.53
C GLY A 224 -22.16 -4.97 26.63
N ASN A 225 -21.89 -6.27 26.42
CA ASN A 225 -20.74 -6.81 25.69
C ASN A 225 -20.97 -7.04 24.19
N LYS A 226 -22.08 -6.54 23.63
CA LYS A 226 -22.50 -6.85 22.26
C LYS A 226 -21.49 -6.45 21.17
N LEU A 227 -20.81 -5.32 21.35
CA LEU A 227 -19.75 -4.90 20.42
C LEU A 227 -18.63 -5.94 20.39
N TRP A 228 -18.26 -6.46 21.56
CA TRP A 228 -17.20 -7.44 21.68
C TRP A 228 -17.59 -8.80 21.11
N GLU A 229 -18.81 -9.25 21.42
CA GLU A 229 -19.36 -10.49 20.84
C GLU A 229 -19.38 -10.40 19.31
N MET A 230 -19.86 -9.29 18.77
CA MET A 230 -19.83 -9.03 17.32
C MET A 230 -18.40 -9.08 16.76
N LEU A 231 -17.44 -8.39 17.38
CA LEU A 231 -16.04 -8.40 16.93
C LEU A 231 -15.46 -9.82 16.91
N LYS A 232 -15.69 -10.61 17.98
CA LYS A 232 -15.26 -12.01 18.03
C LYS A 232 -15.87 -12.84 16.91
N GLU A 233 -17.19 -12.75 16.71
CA GLU A 233 -17.89 -13.50 15.66
C GLU A 233 -17.34 -13.18 14.26
N HIS A 234 -17.02 -11.90 14.01
CA HIS A 234 -16.44 -11.45 12.75
C HIS A 234 -14.98 -11.90 12.58
N LEU A 235 -14.16 -11.83 13.63
CA LEU A 235 -12.79 -12.35 13.62
C LEU A 235 -12.78 -13.87 13.37
N ASP A 236 -13.64 -14.63 14.05
CA ASP A 236 -13.80 -16.08 13.84
C ASP A 236 -14.28 -16.43 12.43
N SER A 237 -14.99 -15.51 11.78
CA SER A 237 -15.45 -15.63 10.40
C SER A 237 -14.43 -15.13 9.36
N PHE A 238 -13.23 -14.74 9.79
CA PHE A 238 -12.18 -14.17 8.95
C PHE A 238 -12.64 -12.91 8.20
N VAL A 239 -13.34 -12.01 8.90
CA VAL A 239 -13.62 -10.65 8.41
C VAL A 239 -12.46 -9.74 8.82
N MET A 240 -11.97 -8.92 7.89
CA MET A 240 -11.02 -7.86 8.21
C MET A 240 -11.75 -6.74 8.96
N ILE A 241 -11.20 -6.32 10.09
CA ILE A 241 -11.76 -5.25 10.91
C ILE A 241 -10.71 -4.14 10.99
N LEU A 242 -11.17 -2.92 10.78
CA LEU A 242 -10.41 -1.69 10.97
C LEU A 242 -11.22 -0.74 11.82
N THR A 243 -10.53 -0.05 12.73
CA THR A 243 -11.12 0.97 13.58
C THR A 243 -10.42 2.28 13.31
N SER A 244 -11.19 3.34 13.10
CA SER A 244 -10.68 4.69 12.96
C SER A 244 -11.43 5.61 13.93
N PRO A 245 -10.76 6.57 14.59
CA PRO A 245 -11.46 7.58 15.37
C PRO A 245 -12.39 8.39 14.46
N THR A 246 -13.52 8.83 14.99
CA THR A 246 -14.36 9.81 14.28
C THR A 246 -13.64 11.16 14.35
N PRO A 247 -13.34 11.85 13.23
CA PRO A 247 -12.74 13.17 13.28
C PRO A 247 -13.64 14.11 14.06
N LEU A 248 -13.10 14.79 15.07
CA LEU A 248 -13.88 15.67 15.95
C LEU A 248 -14.42 16.91 15.20
N ASN A 249 -13.84 17.26 14.05
CA ASN A 249 -14.35 18.25 13.09
C ASN A 249 -14.01 17.82 11.65
N LEU A 250 -14.85 18.19 10.67
CA LEU A 250 -14.58 17.97 9.24
C LEU A 250 -13.37 18.78 8.71
N ASP A 251 -12.88 19.75 9.48
CA ASP A 251 -11.69 20.56 9.18
C ASP A 251 -10.44 20.09 9.96
N ASP A 252 -10.59 19.17 10.92
CA ASP A 252 -9.50 18.58 11.70
C ASP A 252 -9.29 17.14 11.23
N SER A 253 -8.65 16.96 10.07
CA SER A 253 -7.95 15.71 9.79
C SER A 253 -6.91 15.49 10.89
N PRO A 254 -6.91 14.33 11.59
CA PRO A 254 -5.98 14.11 12.69
C PRO A 254 -4.55 14.30 12.19
N SER A 255 -3.77 15.11 12.89
CA SER A 255 -2.31 15.08 12.76
C SER A 255 -1.83 13.67 13.10
N ALA A 256 -0.83 13.19 12.35
CA ALA A 256 -0.27 11.83 12.37
C ALA A 256 0.12 11.25 13.75
N GLU A 257 0.04 12.02 14.84
CA GLU A 257 0.42 11.60 16.18
C GLU A 257 -0.69 10.87 16.98
N GLU A 258 -1.96 10.86 16.55
CA GLU A 258 -3.07 10.27 17.34
C GLU A 258 -3.91 9.18 16.64
N SER A 259 -3.53 8.74 15.43
CA SER A 259 -4.27 7.71 14.70
C SER A 259 -3.84 6.29 15.07
N ASN A 260 -4.35 5.77 16.20
CA ASN A 260 -4.13 4.38 16.62
C ASN A 260 -5.04 3.40 15.85
N TYR A 261 -4.57 2.89 14.72
CA TYR A 261 -5.20 1.74 14.05
C TYR A 261 -4.73 0.44 14.72
N LEU A 262 -5.68 -0.39 15.16
CA LEU A 262 -5.37 -1.71 15.71
C LEU A 262 -5.24 -2.72 14.56
N SER A 263 -4.14 -3.48 14.53
CA SER A 263 -3.97 -4.59 13.59
C SER A 263 -4.93 -5.75 13.89
N TYR A 264 -5.08 -6.71 12.97
CA TYR A 264 -5.85 -7.93 13.22
C TYR A 264 -5.32 -8.70 14.43
N GLU A 265 -4.00 -8.76 14.62
CA GLU A 265 -3.37 -9.41 15.77
C GLU A 265 -3.63 -8.62 17.07
N ASP A 266 -3.60 -7.29 17.02
CA ASP A 266 -4.00 -6.44 18.17
C ASP A 266 -5.47 -6.69 18.53
N LEU A 267 -6.35 -6.77 17.53
CA LEU A 267 -7.78 -7.08 17.71
C LEU A 267 -8.01 -8.47 18.29
N GLN A 268 -7.23 -9.48 17.88
CA GLN A 268 -7.27 -10.83 18.46
C GLN A 268 -6.82 -10.86 19.91
N ASN A 269 -5.89 -9.99 20.30
CA ASN A 269 -5.36 -9.88 21.65
C ASN A 269 -6.13 -8.91 22.55
N LEU A 270 -7.18 -8.24 22.03
CA LEU A 270 -8.05 -7.41 22.85
C LEU A 270 -8.74 -8.23 23.95
N THR A 271 -9.02 -7.57 25.07
CA THR A 271 -9.85 -8.10 26.15
C THR A 271 -11.08 -7.21 26.33
N GLU A 272 -12.11 -7.68 27.04
CA GLU A 272 -13.34 -6.89 27.29
C GLU A 272 -13.04 -5.52 27.93
N GLU A 273 -12.03 -5.44 28.80
CA GLU A 273 -11.62 -4.20 29.47
C GLU A 273 -10.96 -3.20 28.51
N ASN A 274 -10.28 -3.67 27.44
CA ASN A 274 -9.57 -2.80 26.49
C ASN A 274 -10.50 -2.10 25.49
N ILE A 275 -11.70 -2.63 25.26
CA ILE A 275 -12.68 -2.07 24.31
C ILE A 275 -13.38 -0.83 24.87
N THR A 276 -13.52 -0.73 26.19
CA THR A 276 -14.05 0.47 26.83
C THR A 276 -13.17 1.69 26.58
N HIS A 277 -11.86 1.49 26.39
CA HIS A 277 -10.93 2.55 26.00
C HIS A 277 -11.07 2.97 24.53
N LEU A 278 -11.47 2.07 23.62
CA LEU A 278 -11.81 2.43 22.23
C LEU A 278 -13.06 3.32 22.11
N LYS A 279 -13.96 3.28 23.10
CA LYS A 279 -15.18 4.11 23.13
C LYS A 279 -14.94 5.53 23.66
N GLN A 280 -13.81 5.80 24.30
CA GLN A 280 -13.49 7.11 24.86
C GLN A 280 -12.08 7.49 24.44
N PRO A 281 -11.90 8.10 23.26
CA PRO A 281 -10.57 8.46 22.81
C PRO A 281 -9.90 9.51 23.70
N ASN A 282 -10.64 10.36 24.44
CA ASN A 282 -10.07 11.30 25.41
C ASN A 282 -11.13 11.79 26.41
N GLN A 283 -10.87 11.58 27.71
CA GLN A 283 -11.12 12.56 28.77
C GLN A 283 -9.77 13.07 29.24
#